data_AF-A0A818WYE0-F1
#
_entry.id   AF-A0A818WYE0-F1
#
_cell.length_a   1.000
_cell.length_b   1.000
_cell.length_c   1.000
_cell.angle_alpha   90.00
_cell.angle_beta   90.00
_cell.angle_gamma   90.00
#
_symmetry.space_group_name_H-M   'P 1'
#
loop_
_entity.id
_entity.type
_entity.pdbx_description
1 polymer ?
#
loop_
_entity_poly.entity_id
_entity_poly.type
_entity_poly.pdbx_seq_one_letter_code
_entity_poly.pdbx_strand_id
1 'polypeptide(L)'
;MVLLLANVKKTHNINQNAIDLSGTWKCDDGGLYYIRQLGNVMWWFGTQQVAARCQPKFSNVLHGIIDSSVINAQWCDVPLGRHRLSGSIILEIIGVNEFKKTSCEGTFGGAIWQRQ
;
A
#
# COMPACT_ATOMS: atom_id res chain seq x y z
N MET A 1 -27.91 33.48 -32.24
CA MET A 1 -27.52 32.15 -31.72
C MET A 1 -26.42 32.36 -30.69
N VAL A 2 -26.77 32.35 -29.42
CA VAL A 2 -25.83 32.57 -28.30
C VAL A 2 -25.15 31.24 -28.01
N LEU A 3 -23.86 31.11 -28.29
CA LEU A 3 -23.06 30.01 -27.74
C LEU A 3 -22.52 30.47 -26.38
N LEU A 4 -23.04 29.84 -25.32
CA LEU A 4 -22.52 29.98 -23.97
C LEU A 4 -21.06 29.54 -23.94
N LEU A 5 -20.23 30.40 -23.34
CA LEU A 5 -18.90 30.09 -22.84
C LEU A 5 -19.02 29.00 -21.76
N ALA A 6 -18.34 27.87 -21.95
CA ALA A 6 -18.02 26.96 -20.85
C ALA A 6 -16.65 27.34 -20.30
N ASN A 7 -16.63 27.88 -19.08
CA ASN A 7 -15.44 28.24 -18.33
C ASN A 7 -15.15 27.14 -17.28
N VAL A 8 -13.86 26.76 -17.13
CA VAL A 8 -13.19 26.38 -15.86
C VAL A 8 -13.48 24.92 -15.37
N LYS A 9 -12.53 23.98 -15.19
CA LYS A 9 -11.06 23.99 -14.97
C LYS A 9 -10.39 22.82 -15.71
N LYS A 10 -9.36 23.12 -16.50
CA LYS A 10 -8.31 22.14 -16.81
C LYS A 10 -7.06 22.53 -16.04
N THR A 11 -7.04 22.26 -14.75
CA THR A 11 -5.78 22.27 -13.98
C THR A 11 -5.45 20.84 -13.58
N HIS A 12 -4.72 20.16 -14.45
CA HIS A 12 -3.71 19.22 -13.99
C HIS A 12 -2.36 19.87 -14.28
N ASN A 13 -2.00 20.84 -13.44
CA ASN A 13 -0.59 21.19 -13.24
C ASN A 13 0.05 20.04 -12.46
N ILE A 14 0.35 18.93 -13.15
CA ILE A 14 1.12 17.83 -12.58
C ILE A 14 2.61 18.18 -12.70
N ASN A 15 3.06 19.09 -11.85
CA ASN A 15 4.47 19.30 -11.55
C ASN A 15 4.69 19.16 -10.03
N GLN A 16 4.42 17.95 -9.55
CA GLN A 16 5.19 17.36 -8.46
C GLN A 16 5.46 15.93 -8.90
N ASN A 17 6.71 15.47 -8.75
CA ASN A 17 7.07 14.05 -8.85
C ASN A 17 6.34 13.30 -7.73
N ALA A 18 5.04 13.09 -7.88
CA ALA A 18 4.26 12.30 -6.97
C ALA A 18 4.84 10.88 -7.03
N ILE A 19 5.33 10.41 -5.88
CA ILE A 19 5.85 9.05 -5.77
C ILE A 19 4.70 8.10 -6.14
N ASP A 20 4.92 7.26 -7.16
CA ASP A 20 4.04 6.14 -7.49
C ASP A 20 4.52 4.90 -6.76
N LEU A 21 3.77 4.48 -5.75
CA LEU A 21 4.05 3.29 -4.96
C LEU A 21 3.54 2.00 -5.62
N SER A 22 2.79 2.09 -6.72
CA SER A 22 2.25 0.90 -7.40
C SER A 22 3.37 -0.03 -7.85
N GLY A 23 3.22 -1.33 -7.59
CA GLY A 23 4.23 -2.31 -7.98
C GLY A 23 4.30 -3.52 -7.05
N THR A 24 5.36 -4.29 -7.22
CA THR A 24 5.65 -5.45 -6.38
C THR A 24 6.76 -5.12 -5.40
N TRP A 25 6.59 -5.49 -4.14
CA TRP A 25 7.45 -5.13 -3.04
C TRP A 25 7.77 -6.35 -2.19
N LYS A 26 9.01 -6.46 -1.73
CA LYS A 26 9.43 -7.46 -0.75
C LYS A 26 9.47 -6.81 0.61
N CYS A 27 9.17 -7.59 1.65
CA CYS A 27 9.30 -7.15 3.02
C CYS A 27 10.30 -8.03 3.79
N ASP A 28 10.85 -7.48 4.87
CA ASP A 28 11.76 -8.17 5.79
C ASP A 28 11.12 -9.34 6.57
N ASP A 29 9.80 -9.51 6.50
CA ASP A 29 9.08 -10.70 6.98
C ASP A 29 9.08 -11.89 5.98
N GLY A 30 9.74 -11.74 4.83
CA GLY A 30 9.74 -12.73 3.74
C GLY A 30 8.46 -12.74 2.90
N GLY A 31 7.60 -11.73 3.06
CA GLY A 31 6.38 -11.53 2.28
C GLY A 31 6.63 -10.83 0.94
N LEU A 32 5.71 -11.11 0.01
CA LEU A 32 5.56 -10.39 -1.25
C LEU A 32 4.26 -9.58 -1.21
N TYR A 33 4.37 -8.32 -1.60
CA TYR A 33 3.31 -7.33 -1.49
C TYR A 33 3.04 -6.71 -2.86
N TYR A 34 1.78 -6.74 -3.29
CA TYR A 34 1.32 -6.14 -4.52
C TYR A 34 0.57 -4.86 -4.16
N ILE A 35 1.14 -3.72 -4.50
CA ILE A 35 0.64 -2.41 -4.11
C ILE A 35 -0.01 -1.73 -5.31
N ARG A 36 -1.17 -1.13 -5.06
CA ARG A 36 -1.85 -0.26 -6.01
C ARG A 36 -2.15 1.08 -5.36
N GLN A 37 -1.62 2.15 -5.95
CA GLN A 37 -1.95 3.52 -5.56
C GLN A 37 -3.00 4.11 -6.53
N LEU A 38 -3.99 4.79 -5.97
CA LEU A 38 -5.02 5.54 -6.68
C LEU A 38 -5.14 6.93 -6.04
N GLY A 39 -4.40 7.90 -6.57
CA GLY A 39 -4.27 9.21 -5.93
C GLY A 39 -3.59 9.08 -4.56
N ASN A 40 -4.30 9.47 -3.50
CA ASN A 40 -3.85 9.35 -2.11
C ASN A 40 -4.35 8.07 -1.42
N VAL A 41 -5.00 7.15 -2.14
CA VAL A 41 -5.45 5.87 -1.59
C VAL A 41 -4.46 4.78 -1.97
N MET A 42 -4.06 3.96 -1.01
CA MET A 42 -3.22 2.79 -1.22
C MET A 42 -4.00 1.52 -0.85
N TRP A 43 -3.97 0.56 -1.78
CA TRP A 43 -4.37 -0.82 -1.53
C TRP A 43 -3.14 -1.71 -1.59
N TRP A 44 -3.12 -2.76 -0.79
CA TRP A 44 -2.22 -3.89 -1.06
C TRP A 44 -2.92 -5.23 -0.96
N PHE A 45 -2.24 -6.23 -1.52
CA PHE A 45 -2.34 -7.62 -1.12
C PHE A 45 -0.94 -8.13 -0.75
N GLY A 46 -0.77 -8.64 0.47
CA GLY A 46 0.48 -9.19 0.98
C GLY A 46 0.37 -10.68 1.26
N THR A 47 1.40 -11.47 1.00
CA THR A 47 1.42 -12.89 1.35
C THR A 47 2.82 -13.42 1.57
N GLN A 48 2.97 -14.39 2.47
CA GLN A 48 4.20 -15.16 2.56
C GLN A 48 4.48 -15.87 1.22
N GLN A 49 5.72 -15.83 0.75
CA GLN A 49 6.14 -16.68 -0.37
C GLN A 49 6.27 -18.14 0.10
N VAL A 50 5.58 -19.04 -0.59
CA VAL A 50 5.61 -20.48 -0.31
C VAL A 50 5.68 -21.28 -1.61
N ALA A 51 6.17 -22.52 -1.54
CA ALA A 51 6.14 -23.44 -2.66
C ALA A 51 4.70 -23.72 -3.13
N ALA A 52 4.56 -24.15 -4.39
CA ALA A 52 3.25 -24.45 -4.97
C ALA A 52 2.47 -25.46 -4.09
N ARG A 53 1.16 -25.22 -3.93
CA ARG A 53 0.23 -26.02 -3.11
C ARG A 53 0.48 -25.99 -1.60
N CYS A 54 1.47 -25.23 -1.11
CA CYS A 54 1.61 -24.94 0.32
C CYS A 54 0.70 -23.77 0.71
N GLN A 55 0.08 -23.86 1.88
CA GLN A 55 -0.67 -22.74 2.45
C GLN A 55 0.31 -21.74 3.10
N PRO A 56 0.23 -20.43 2.79
CA PRO A 56 1.05 -19.43 3.46
C PRO A 56 0.66 -19.27 4.94
N LYS A 57 1.60 -18.86 5.79
CA LYS A 57 1.30 -18.52 7.19
C LYS A 57 0.34 -17.32 7.24
N PHE A 58 0.61 -16.29 6.46
CA PHE A 58 -0.22 -15.10 6.37
C PHE A 58 -0.52 -14.75 4.91
N SER A 59 -1.68 -14.15 4.73
CA SER A 59 -2.04 -13.40 3.54
C SER A 59 -2.97 -12.30 4.00
N ASN A 60 -2.74 -11.06 3.63
CA ASN A 60 -3.50 -9.92 4.11
C ASN A 60 -3.82 -8.91 3.02
N VAL A 61 -4.83 -8.09 3.28
CA VAL A 61 -5.15 -6.91 2.50
C VAL A 61 -4.97 -5.68 3.38
N LEU A 62 -4.70 -4.54 2.75
CA LEU A 62 -4.59 -3.25 3.43
C LEU A 62 -5.29 -2.20 2.60
N HIS A 63 -5.95 -1.28 3.29
CA HIS A 63 -6.45 -0.03 2.76
C HIS A 63 -5.88 1.12 3.58
N GLY A 64 -5.23 2.07 2.91
CA GLY A 64 -4.56 3.19 3.56
C GLY A 64 -4.72 4.50 2.81
N ILE A 65 -4.56 5.60 3.56
CA ILE A 65 -4.53 6.96 3.05
C ILE A 65 -3.11 7.50 3.16
N ILE A 66 -2.58 7.98 2.03
CA ILE A 66 -1.31 8.65 1.91
C ILE A 66 -1.52 10.14 2.23
N ASP A 67 -0.83 10.63 3.25
CA ASP A 67 -0.71 12.04 3.57
C ASP A 67 0.77 12.40 3.62
N SER A 68 1.21 13.14 2.59
CA SER A 68 2.63 13.48 2.40
C SER A 68 3.52 12.23 2.36
N SER A 69 4.39 12.03 3.36
CA SER A 69 5.27 10.86 3.48
C SER A 69 4.70 9.79 4.42
N VAL A 70 3.48 9.93 4.94
CA VAL A 70 2.89 9.01 5.91
C VAL A 70 1.71 8.28 5.29
N ILE A 71 1.59 6.99 5.59
CA ILE A 71 0.46 6.16 5.18
C ILE A 71 -0.23 5.66 6.43
N ASN A 72 -1.47 6.12 6.63
CA ASN A 72 -2.33 5.66 7.73
C ASN A 72 -3.26 4.57 7.19
N ALA A 73 -3.19 3.36 7.73
CA ALA A 73 -3.87 2.22 7.12
C ALA A 73 -4.48 1.24 8.11
N GLN A 74 -5.43 0.46 7.60
CA GLN A 74 -6.01 -0.72 8.25
C GLN A 74 -5.67 -1.96 7.43
N TRP A 75 -5.41 -3.06 8.11
CA TRP A 75 -5.10 -4.34 7.48
C TRP A 75 -5.86 -5.50 8.13
N CYS A 76 -6.09 -6.56 7.36
CA CYS A 76 -6.63 -7.81 7.88
C CYS A 76 -6.09 -9.02 7.10
N ASP A 77 -5.87 -10.12 7.83
CA ASP A 77 -5.58 -11.40 7.21
C ASP A 77 -6.83 -11.97 6.53
N VAL A 78 -6.63 -12.49 5.31
CA VAL A 78 -7.65 -13.15 4.49
C VAL A 78 -7.42 -14.67 4.48
N PRO A 79 -8.46 -15.51 4.26
CA PRO A 79 -8.39 -16.95 4.45
C PRO A 79 -7.58 -17.72 3.39
N LEU A 80 -6.70 -17.05 2.64
CA LEU A 80 -5.63 -17.70 1.88
C LEU A 80 -4.53 -18.23 2.83
N GLY A 81 -4.18 -17.45 3.86
CA GLY A 81 -3.21 -17.84 4.88
C GLY A 81 -3.82 -18.51 6.10
N ARG A 82 -3.00 -18.86 7.10
CA ARG A 82 -3.43 -19.43 8.39
C ARG A 82 -3.78 -18.40 9.44
N HIS A 83 -3.10 -17.25 9.43
CA HIS A 83 -3.33 -16.18 10.40
C HIS A 83 -4.71 -15.53 10.19
N ARG A 84 -5.27 -14.95 11.25
CA ARG A 84 -6.59 -14.31 11.29
C ARG A 84 -6.53 -13.00 12.09
N LEU A 85 -5.43 -12.27 11.93
CA LEU A 85 -5.15 -11.05 12.65
C LEU A 85 -5.62 -9.83 11.84
N SER A 86 -5.74 -8.70 12.50
CA SER A 86 -6.08 -7.41 11.89
C SER A 86 -5.60 -6.29 12.78
N GLY A 87 -5.50 -5.08 12.22
CA GLY A 87 -5.24 -3.89 13.02
C GLY A 87 -4.92 -2.66 12.18
N SER A 88 -4.45 -1.64 12.88
CA SER A 88 -3.96 -0.39 12.29
C SER A 88 -2.45 -0.49 12.02
N ILE A 89 -1.97 0.16 10.97
CA ILE A 89 -0.54 0.30 10.69
C ILE A 89 -0.25 1.70 10.14
N ILE A 90 0.85 2.29 10.61
CA ILE A 90 1.38 3.54 10.09
C ILE A 90 2.71 3.23 9.41
N LEU A 91 2.84 3.68 8.16
CA LEU A 91 4.06 3.55 7.37
C LEU A 91 4.61 4.94 7.02
N GLU A 92 5.92 5.03 6.87
CA GLU A 92 6.64 6.19 6.38
C GLU A 92 7.29 5.87 5.03
N ILE A 93 7.04 6.72 4.03
CA ILE A 93 7.64 6.67 2.70
C ILE A 93 9.04 7.28 2.81
N ILE A 94 10.06 6.41 2.76
CA ILE A 94 11.47 6.82 2.80
C ILE A 94 11.94 7.28 1.42
N GLY A 95 11.39 6.67 0.36
CA GLY A 95 11.64 7.07 -1.02
C GLY A 95 10.82 6.26 -2.01
N VAL A 96 11.14 6.42 -3.30
CA VAL A 96 10.39 5.78 -4.40
C VAL A 96 10.39 4.24 -4.32
N ASN A 97 11.41 3.67 -3.65
CA ASN A 97 11.65 2.23 -3.58
C ASN A 97 11.72 1.69 -2.13
N GLU A 98 11.37 2.51 -1.13
CA GLU A 98 11.38 2.07 0.27
C GLU A 98 10.31 2.78 1.10
N PHE A 99 9.57 1.99 1.88
CA PHE A 99 8.76 2.50 2.99
C PHE A 99 8.89 1.58 4.21
N LYS A 100 8.69 2.15 5.39
CA LYS A 100 8.96 1.51 6.69
C LYS A 100 7.76 1.64 7.62
N LYS A 101 7.48 0.61 8.42
CA LYS A 101 6.52 0.64 9.53
C LYS A 101 7.07 1.49 10.67
N THR A 102 6.31 2.50 11.07
CA THR A 102 6.63 3.37 12.22
C THR A 102 5.79 3.02 13.45
N SER A 103 4.57 2.52 13.25
CA SER A 103 3.69 2.06 14.32
C SER A 103 2.74 0.97 13.81
N CYS A 104 2.28 0.09 14.70
CA CYS A 104 1.17 -0.82 14.41
C CYS A 104 0.40 -1.17 15.68
N GLU A 105 -0.91 -1.33 15.51
CA GLU A 105 -1.77 -2.03 16.45
C GLU A 105 -1.91 -3.48 15.97
N GLY A 106 -1.79 -4.44 16.90
CA GLY A 106 -1.70 -5.86 16.58
C GLY A 106 -0.26 -6.34 16.32
N THR A 107 -0.13 -7.58 15.85
CA THR A 107 1.16 -8.27 15.67
C THR A 107 1.55 -8.38 14.19
N PHE A 108 1.52 -7.25 13.47
CA PHE A 108 1.96 -7.23 12.07
C PHE A 108 3.47 -7.47 11.99
N GLY A 109 3.90 -8.49 11.23
CA GLY A 109 5.29 -8.95 11.17
C GLY A 109 6.22 -7.98 10.46
N GLY A 110 5.96 -7.68 9.18
CA GLY A 110 6.83 -6.87 8.33
C GLY A 110 7.05 -5.43 8.82
N ALA A 111 8.24 -4.89 8.58
CA ALA A 111 8.63 -3.55 9.00
C ALA A 111 9.33 -2.73 7.92
N ILE A 112 10.02 -3.33 6.95
CA ILE A 112 10.69 -2.61 5.86
C ILE A 112 10.27 -3.22 4.53
N TRP A 113 9.77 -2.40 3.61
CA TRP A 113 9.40 -2.82 2.27
C TRP A 113 10.34 -2.19 1.24
N GLN A 114 10.84 -3.02 0.34
CA GLN A 114 11.71 -2.62 -0.76
C GLN A 114 11.10 -3.04 -2.08
N ARG A 115 11.15 -2.15 -3.07
CA ARG A 115 10.61 -2.44 -4.41
C ARG A 115 11.41 -3.56 -5.07
N GLN A 116 10.72 -4.50 -5.71
CA GLN A 116 11.33 -5.57 -6.50
C GLN A 116 11.75 -5.07 -7.90
#